data_AF-A0A353WQP7-F1
#
_entry.id   AF-A0A353WQP7-F1
#
_cell.length_a   1.000
_cell.length_b   1.000
_cell.length_c   1.000
_cell.angle_alpha   90.00
_cell.angle_beta   90.00
_cell.angle_gamma   90.00
#
_symmetry.space_group_name_H-M   'P 1'
#
loop_
_entity.id
_entity.type
_entity.pdbx_description
1 polymer ?
#
loop_
_entity_poly.entity_id
_entity_poly.type
_entity_poly.pdbx_seq_one_letter_code
_entity_poly.pdbx_strand_id
1 'polypeptide(L)'
;GAFFVNTSQGDIVVENDLIDAIPRLGPVIIDAWSHEPAINTRLMNLVDIATPHIAGYSLQGKQIGSSMAVRAVARFMSIRELYDFFPTTDNMEYQAVKIDVLDKSQGQIAAIMQYNYPIFTDDFMFRMNPTKFEELRSNYSYRREFYL
;
A
#
# COMPACT_ATOMS: atom_id res chain seq x y z
N GLY A 1 -11.02 14.67 15.29
CA GLY A 1 -10.02 15.64 14.78
C GLY A 1 -9.79 15.40 13.30
N ALA A 2 -8.80 16.08 12.72
CA ALA A 2 -8.36 15.83 11.34
C ALA A 2 -7.62 14.48 11.24
N PHE A 3 -7.79 13.78 10.12
CA PHE A 3 -7.08 12.53 9.86
C PHE A 3 -5.72 12.86 9.22
N PHE A 4 -4.67 12.14 9.63
CA PHE A 4 -3.34 12.26 9.05
C PHE A 4 -2.98 10.95 8.35
N VAL A 5 -2.56 11.02 7.09
CA VAL A 5 -2.17 9.85 6.30
C VAL A 5 -0.88 10.16 5.54
N ASN A 6 0.19 9.39 5.76
CA ASN A 6 1.41 9.45 4.95
C ASN A 6 1.75 8.09 4.34
N THR A 7 1.56 7.97 3.03
CA THR A 7 1.95 6.81 2.21
C THR A 7 2.87 7.21 1.06
N SER A 8 3.56 8.34 1.18
CA SER A 8 4.32 8.94 0.09
C SER A 8 5.81 8.79 0.31
N GLN A 9 6.39 9.58 1.21
CA GLN A 9 7.79 9.47 1.60
C GLN A 9 7.94 9.83 3.08
N GLY A 10 8.85 9.17 3.78
CA GLY A 10 9.04 9.36 5.21
C GLY A 10 9.40 10.79 5.60
N ASP A 11 10.45 11.31 4.96
CA ASP A 11 11.10 12.57 5.35
C ASP A 11 10.32 13.85 5.04
N ILE A 12 9.07 13.73 4.55
CA ILE A 12 8.18 14.89 4.40
C ILE A 12 7.56 15.32 5.73
N VAL A 13 7.60 14.46 6.75
CA VAL A 13 7.00 14.70 8.06
C VAL A 13 8.10 14.80 9.11
N VAL A 14 8.10 15.87 9.89
CA VAL A 14 8.96 15.97 11.07
C VAL A 14 8.35 15.11 12.18
N GLU A 15 8.97 13.97 12.49
CA GLU A 15 8.41 12.97 13.41
C GLU A 15 8.07 13.55 14.80
N ASN A 16 8.93 14.41 15.37
CA ASN A 16 8.69 14.99 16.69
C ASN A 16 7.46 15.91 16.70
N ASP A 17 7.30 16.73 15.66
CA ASP A 17 6.14 17.63 15.53
C ASP A 17 4.85 16.84 15.37
N LEU A 18 4.90 15.70 14.65
CA LEU A 18 3.77 14.80 14.53
C LEU A 18 3.43 14.15 15.88
N ILE A 19 4.43 13.63 16.61
CA ILE A 19 4.24 13.07 17.95
C ILE A 19 3.52 14.06 18.88
N ASP A 20 3.95 15.32 18.87
CA ASP A 20 3.35 16.38 19.70
C ASP A 20 1.95 16.79 19.24
N ALA A 21 1.62 16.56 17.96
CA ALA A 21 0.32 16.85 17.36
C ALA A 21 -0.71 15.73 17.53
N ILE A 22 -0.29 14.47 17.61
CA ILE A 22 -1.18 13.29 17.70
C ILE A 22 -2.32 13.46 18.72
N PRO A 23 -2.11 13.98 19.95
CA PRO A 23 -3.20 14.15 20.92
C PRO A 23 -4.35 15.07 20.46
N ARG A 24 -4.11 15.90 19.44
CA ARG A 24 -5.08 16.84 18.86
C ARG A 24 -5.66 16.35 17.52
N LEU A 25 -5.12 15.27 16.96
CA LEU A 25 -5.55 14.71 15.69
C LEU A 25 -6.66 13.67 15.88
N GLY A 26 -7.32 13.33 14.78
CA GLY A 26 -8.03 12.05 14.66
C GLY A 26 -7.02 10.94 14.33
N PRO A 27 -7.44 9.92 13.58
CA PRO A 27 -6.56 8.82 13.19
C PRO A 27 -5.31 9.27 12.43
N VAL A 28 -4.19 8.64 12.76
CA VAL A 28 -2.88 8.82 12.13
C VAL A 28 -2.46 7.50 11.51
N ILE A 29 -2.20 7.52 10.21
CA ILE A 29 -1.84 6.36 9.40
C ILE A 29 -0.51 6.64 8.70
N ILE A 30 0.46 5.74 8.87
CA ILE A 30 1.79 5.86 8.27
C ILE A 30 2.18 4.55 7.59
N ASP A 31 2.52 4.64 6.31
CA ASP A 31 3.16 3.58 5.55
C ASP A 31 4.61 3.92 5.20
N ALA A 32 4.92 5.21 4.98
CA ALA A 32 6.28 5.67 4.68
C ALA A 32 6.90 6.38 5.89
N TRP A 33 8.06 5.90 6.34
CA TRP A 33 8.71 6.30 7.59
C TRP A 33 10.02 7.03 7.32
N SER A 34 10.39 7.97 8.19
CA SER A 34 11.73 8.52 8.15
C SER A 34 12.76 7.47 8.55
N HIS A 35 13.94 7.54 7.94
CA HIS A 35 15.09 6.66 8.23
C HIS A 35 14.82 5.15 8.01
N GLU A 36 13.92 4.79 7.08
CA GLU A 36 13.75 3.38 6.67
C GLU A 36 15.11 2.71 6.36
N PRO A 37 15.34 1.46 6.82
CA PRO A 37 14.40 0.58 7.55
C PRO A 37 14.38 0.79 9.07
N ALA A 38 15.21 1.68 9.62
CA ALA A 38 15.37 1.92 11.05
C ALA A 38 14.34 2.95 11.56
N ILE A 39 13.06 2.57 11.56
CA ILE A 39 11.95 3.46 11.89
C ILE A 39 11.89 3.86 13.37
N ASN A 40 11.25 4.99 13.65
CA ASN A 40 10.97 5.46 15.00
C ASN A 40 9.81 4.68 15.64
N THR A 41 10.14 3.69 16.47
CA THR A 41 9.12 2.86 17.16
C THR A 41 8.29 3.62 18.18
N ARG A 42 8.76 4.77 18.70
CA ARG A 42 7.94 5.65 19.54
C ARG A 42 6.80 6.25 18.73
N LEU A 43 7.06 6.75 17.53
CA LEU A 43 6.02 7.23 16.62
C LEU A 43 5.09 6.07 16.24
N MET A 44 5.64 4.91 15.89
CA MET A 44 4.86 3.71 15.54
C MET A 44 3.81 3.35 16.61
N ASN A 45 4.18 3.41 17.89
CA ASN A 45 3.28 3.08 18.99
C ASN A 45 2.17 4.10 19.24
N LEU A 46 2.25 5.29 18.62
CA LEU A 46 1.26 6.36 18.77
C LEU A 46 0.29 6.44 17.59
N VAL A 47 0.60 5.84 16.44
CA VAL A 47 -0.25 5.88 15.25
C VAL A 47 -1.28 4.75 15.24
N ASP A 48 -2.42 4.97 14.60
CA ASP A 48 -3.53 4.02 14.50
C ASP A 48 -3.24 2.88 13.52
N ILE A 49 -2.55 3.17 12.41
CA ILE A 49 -2.11 2.17 11.43
C ILE A 49 -0.67 2.45 11.03
N ALA A 50 0.16 1.41 11.10
CA ALA A 50 1.57 1.42 10.77
C ALA A 50 1.87 0.26 9.81
N THR A 51 2.33 0.54 8.58
CA THR A 51 2.73 -0.51 7.62
C THR A 51 4.15 -0.27 7.10
N PRO A 52 4.89 -1.31 6.67
CA PRO A 52 6.31 -1.20 6.32
C PRO A 52 6.51 -0.78 4.85
N HIS A 53 5.95 0.36 4.44
CA HIS A 53 6.10 0.92 3.09
C HIS A 53 5.69 -0.03 1.97
N ILE A 54 4.44 -0.49 2.05
CA ILE A 54 3.78 -1.48 1.18
C ILE A 54 2.43 -0.99 0.64
N ALA A 55 2.10 0.30 0.79
CA ALA A 55 0.86 0.87 0.23
C ALA A 55 0.77 0.70 -1.30
N GLY A 56 1.89 0.62 -2.02
CA GLY A 56 1.93 0.38 -3.47
C GLY A 56 2.06 -1.09 -3.91
N TYR A 57 2.05 -2.06 -2.98
CA TYR A 57 2.44 -3.45 -3.28
C TYR A 57 1.28 -4.32 -3.80
N SER A 58 0.61 -3.86 -4.86
CA SER A 58 -0.36 -4.66 -5.60
C SER A 58 0.29 -5.44 -6.75
N LEU A 59 -0.31 -6.59 -7.11
CA LEU A 59 0.10 -7.32 -8.31
C LEU A 59 -0.14 -6.46 -9.56
N GLN A 60 -1.31 -5.80 -9.64
CA GLN A 60 -1.65 -4.92 -10.76
C GLN A 60 -0.66 -3.76 -10.92
N GLY A 61 -0.22 -3.14 -9.82
CA GLY A 61 0.80 -2.09 -9.85
C GLY A 61 2.12 -2.60 -10.47
N LYS A 62 2.55 -3.81 -10.12
CA LYS A 62 3.73 -4.46 -10.73
C LYS A 62 3.51 -4.80 -12.21
N GLN A 63 2.32 -5.29 -12.56
CA GLN A 63 1.95 -5.60 -13.96
C GLN A 63 1.96 -4.33 -14.81
N ILE A 64 1.36 -3.24 -14.32
CA ILE A 64 1.33 -1.93 -14.98
C ILE A 64 2.74 -1.41 -15.17
N GLY A 65 3.57 -1.37 -14.12
CA GLY A 65 4.95 -0.91 -14.23
C GLY A 65 5.77 -1.71 -15.26
N SER A 66 5.63 -3.04 -15.26
CA SER A 66 6.30 -3.91 -16.23
C SER A 66 5.79 -3.66 -17.66
N SER A 67 4.48 -3.51 -17.83
CA SER A 67 3.88 -3.21 -19.14
C SER A 67 4.38 -1.88 -19.69
N MET A 68 4.48 -0.84 -18.86
CA MET A 68 4.96 0.48 -19.27
C MET A 68 6.41 0.40 -19.77
N ALA A 69 7.28 -0.28 -19.01
CA ALA A 69 8.69 -0.44 -19.38
C ALA A 69 8.85 -1.23 -20.69
N VAL A 70 8.19 -2.39 -20.82
CA VAL A 70 8.28 -3.22 -22.03
C VAL A 70 7.73 -2.48 -23.25
N ARG A 71 6.56 -1.84 -23.13
CA ARG A 71 5.95 -1.09 -24.24
C ARG A 71 6.82 0.10 -24.65
N ALA A 72 7.49 0.76 -23.72
CA ALA A 72 8.41 1.87 -24.02
C ALA A 72 9.62 1.37 -24.84
N VAL A 73 10.28 0.30 -24.40
CA VAL A 73 11.40 -0.31 -25.12
C VAL A 73 10.95 -0.85 -26.48
N ALA A 74 9.80 -1.51 -26.54
CA ALA A 74 9.23 -2.04 -27.77
C ALA A 74 9.01 -0.94 -28.82
N ARG A 75 8.43 0.20 -28.40
CA ARG A 75 8.24 1.36 -29.28
C ARG A 75 9.56 1.95 -29.76
N PHE A 76 10.53 2.11 -28.84
CA PHE A 76 11.86 2.62 -29.18
C PHE A 76 12.58 1.72 -30.21
N MET A 77 12.46 0.40 -30.06
CA MET A 77 13.10 -0.60 -30.94
C MET A 77 12.23 -1.03 -32.13
N SER A 78 11.01 -0.47 -32.29
CA SER A 78 10.04 -0.87 -33.31
C SER A 78 9.62 -2.36 -33.30
N ILE A 79 9.60 -3.00 -32.13
CA ILE A 79 9.12 -4.39 -31.93
C ILE A 79 7.60 -4.37 -31.75
N ARG A 80 6.86 -4.49 -32.86
CA ARG A 80 5.39 -4.25 -32.90
C ARG A 80 4.60 -5.26 -32.07
N GLU A 81 5.09 -6.47 -31.95
CA GLU A 81 4.48 -7.58 -31.21
C GLU A 81 4.31 -7.26 -29.71
N LEU A 82 5.08 -6.30 -29.19
CA LEU A 82 5.11 -5.94 -27.78
C LEU A 82 4.46 -4.57 -27.48
N TYR A 83 3.82 -3.91 -28.45
CA TYR A 83 3.22 -2.58 -28.24
C TYR A 83 2.09 -2.57 -27.23
N ASP A 84 1.37 -3.69 -27.13
CA ASP A 84 0.27 -3.89 -26.19
C ASP A 84 0.62 -4.91 -25.09
N PHE A 85 1.89 -5.28 -24.95
CA PHE A 85 2.36 -6.25 -23.97
C PHE A 85 1.79 -5.95 -22.57
N PHE A 86 1.17 -6.95 -21.95
CA PHE A 86 0.69 -6.87 -20.58
C PHE A 86 0.88 -8.24 -19.91
N PRO A 87 1.57 -8.32 -18.77
CA PRO A 87 1.78 -9.59 -18.08
C PRO A 87 0.47 -10.07 -17.45
N THR A 88 0.10 -11.32 -17.72
CA THR A 88 -1.09 -11.97 -17.14
C THR A 88 -0.71 -12.82 -15.92
N THR A 89 -1.72 -13.15 -15.10
CA THR A 89 -1.59 -14.14 -14.02
C THR A 89 -2.71 -15.16 -14.18
N ASP A 90 -2.37 -16.44 -14.03
CA ASP A 90 -3.35 -17.53 -14.08
C ASP A 90 -4.05 -17.72 -12.72
N ASN A 91 -3.56 -17.06 -11.67
CA ASN A 91 -4.18 -17.13 -10.36
C ASN A 91 -5.33 -16.12 -10.25
N MET A 92 -6.56 -16.64 -10.26
CA MET A 92 -7.79 -15.85 -10.13
C MET A 92 -7.87 -15.06 -8.83
N GLU A 93 -7.24 -15.53 -7.74
CA GLU A 93 -7.26 -14.82 -6.45
C GLU A 93 -6.56 -13.47 -6.53
N TYR A 94 -5.58 -13.31 -7.43
CA TYR A 94 -4.84 -12.06 -7.60
C TYR A 94 -5.41 -11.15 -8.70
N GLN A 95 -6.48 -11.55 -9.38
CA GLN A 95 -7.12 -10.69 -10.36
C GLN A 95 -7.85 -9.54 -9.68
N ALA A 96 -7.78 -8.34 -10.28
CA ALA A 96 -8.50 -7.19 -9.78
C ALA A 96 -10.01 -7.42 -9.84
N VAL A 97 -10.71 -7.06 -8.77
CA VAL A 97 -12.16 -7.28 -8.67
C VAL A 97 -12.94 -5.99 -8.83
N LYS A 98 -14.02 -6.05 -9.59
CA LYS A 98 -15.01 -4.98 -9.62
C LYS A 98 -15.89 -5.08 -8.37
N ILE A 99 -16.00 -3.97 -7.64
CA ILE A 99 -16.81 -3.86 -6.44
C ILE A 99 -17.98 -2.93 -6.74
N ASP A 100 -19.19 -3.47 -6.62
CA ASP A 100 -20.39 -2.63 -6.61
C ASP A 100 -20.56 -2.02 -5.21
N VAL A 101 -20.69 -0.70 -5.15
CA VAL A 101 -20.95 0.07 -3.92
C VAL A 101 -22.28 0.80 -3.94
N LEU A 102 -23.07 0.66 -5.01
CA LEU A 102 -24.38 1.27 -5.12
C LEU A 102 -25.32 0.70 -4.05
N ASP A 103 -26.13 1.58 -3.47
CA ASP A 103 -27.10 1.27 -2.42
C ASP A 103 -26.51 0.61 -1.14
N LYS A 104 -25.19 0.70 -0.95
CA LYS A 104 -24.51 0.21 0.25
C LYS A 104 -24.35 1.30 1.30
N SER A 105 -24.59 0.94 2.55
CA SER A 105 -24.22 1.77 3.70
C SER A 105 -22.70 1.88 3.84
N GLN A 106 -22.23 2.90 4.56
CA GLN A 106 -20.81 3.07 4.86
C GLN A 106 -20.19 1.82 5.51
N GLY A 107 -20.91 1.17 6.43
CA GLY A 107 -20.44 -0.06 7.08
C GLY A 107 -20.28 -1.23 6.11
N GLN A 108 -21.18 -1.36 5.13
CA GLN A 108 -21.06 -2.39 4.09
C GLN A 108 -19.88 -2.11 3.15
N ILE A 109 -19.67 -0.85 2.77
CA ILE A 109 -18.53 -0.45 1.95
C ILE A 109 -17.23 -0.77 2.71
N ALA A 110 -17.13 -0.37 3.98
CA ALA A 110 -15.96 -0.65 4.81
C ALA A 110 -15.68 -2.16 4.93
N ALA A 111 -16.71 -2.97 5.18
CA ALA A 111 -16.56 -4.43 5.26
C ALA A 111 -16.06 -5.04 3.94
N ILE A 112 -16.56 -4.55 2.80
CA ILE A 112 -16.12 -5.01 1.47
C ILE A 112 -14.66 -4.62 1.19
N MET A 113 -14.26 -3.38 1.54
CA MET A 113 -12.86 -2.95 1.39
C MET A 113 -11.93 -3.81 2.26
N GLN A 114 -12.32 -4.03 3.53
CA GLN A 114 -11.54 -4.83 4.47
C GLN A 114 -11.42 -6.31 4.06
N TYR A 115 -12.47 -6.87 3.44
CA TYR A 115 -12.44 -8.23 2.90
C TYR A 115 -11.44 -8.36 1.75
N ASN A 116 -11.35 -7.35 0.88
CA ASN A 116 -10.44 -7.37 -0.26
C ASN A 116 -9.00 -6.98 0.09
N TYR A 117 -8.82 -6.14 1.11
CA TYR A 117 -7.51 -5.80 1.64
C TYR A 117 -7.56 -5.61 3.16
N PRO A 118 -7.19 -6.64 3.95
CA PRO A 118 -7.24 -6.57 5.40
C PRO A 118 -6.02 -5.84 5.99
N ILE A 119 -5.97 -4.51 5.88
CA ILE A 119 -4.80 -3.69 6.26
C ILE A 119 -4.31 -3.91 7.71
N PHE A 120 -5.22 -4.23 8.63
CA PHE A 120 -4.87 -4.51 10.03
C PHE A 120 -3.99 -5.76 10.20
N THR A 121 -3.99 -6.68 9.24
CA THR A 121 -3.05 -7.81 9.22
C THR A 121 -1.63 -7.32 8.97
N ASP A 122 -1.44 -6.40 8.01
CA ASP A 122 -0.12 -5.82 7.72
C ASP A 122 0.38 -4.98 8.89
N ASP A 123 -0.51 -4.20 9.51
CA ASP A 123 -0.21 -3.42 10.73
C ASP A 123 0.25 -4.32 11.88
N PHE A 124 -0.53 -5.37 12.17
CA PHE A 124 -0.20 -6.32 13.22
C PHE A 124 1.14 -7.01 12.99
N MET A 125 1.37 -7.51 11.76
CA MET A 125 2.61 -8.19 11.41
C MET A 125 3.83 -7.29 11.55
N PHE A 126 3.69 -6.02 11.19
CA PHE A 126 4.76 -5.04 11.33
C PHE A 126 5.04 -4.68 12.78
N ARG A 127 4.00 -4.42 13.59
CA ARG A 127 4.14 -4.15 15.04
C ARG A 127 4.78 -5.30 15.81
N MET A 128 4.50 -6.53 15.40
CA MET A 128 5.13 -7.72 16.00
C MET A 128 6.62 -7.85 15.66
N ASN A 129 7.06 -7.26 14.55
CA ASN A 129 8.43 -7.40 14.04
C ASN A 129 8.98 -6.10 13.43
N PRO A 130 9.09 -5.00 14.20
CA PRO A 130 9.46 -3.69 13.64
C PRO A 130 10.88 -3.66 13.05
N THR A 131 11.76 -4.56 13.51
CA THR A 131 13.12 -4.72 12.97
C THR A 131 13.18 -5.51 11.66
N LYS A 132 12.08 -6.16 11.26
CA LYS A 132 11.97 -6.96 10.03
C LYS A 132 11.41 -6.17 8.84
N PHE A 133 11.58 -4.84 8.84
CA PHE A 133 11.04 -3.94 7.82
C PHE A 133 11.26 -4.45 6.39
N GLU A 134 12.52 -4.71 6.01
CA GLU A 134 12.86 -5.18 4.67
C GLU A 134 12.41 -6.62 4.38
N GLU A 135 12.40 -7.49 5.39
CA GLU A 135 11.94 -8.88 5.25
C GLU A 135 10.43 -8.91 4.94
N LEU A 136 9.65 -8.10 5.67
CA LEU A 136 8.21 -7.97 5.46
C LEU A 136 7.87 -7.42 4.08
N ARG A 137 8.68 -6.50 3.55
CA ARG A 137 8.53 -5.96 2.19
C ARG A 137 8.92 -6.98 1.12
N SER A 138 10.08 -7.60 1.28
CA SER A 138 10.64 -8.50 0.27
C SER A 138 9.81 -9.78 0.13
N ASN A 139 9.25 -10.27 1.23
CA ASN A 139 8.40 -11.46 1.26
C ASN A 139 6.90 -11.14 1.22
N TYR A 140 6.52 -9.88 0.91
CA TYR A 140 5.12 -9.48 0.87
C TYR A 140 4.38 -10.27 -0.21
N SER A 141 3.29 -10.93 0.19
CA SER A 141 2.37 -11.54 -0.77
C SER A 141 1.58 -10.44 -1.45
N TYR A 142 1.87 -10.18 -2.73
CA TYR A 142 1.18 -9.14 -3.50
C TYR A 142 -0.33 -9.26 -3.35
N ARG A 143 -0.99 -8.12 -3.10
CA ARG A 143 -2.44 -8.08 -3.01
C ARG A 143 -3.07 -7.79 -4.38
N ARG A 144 -4.32 -8.19 -4.55
CA ARG A 144 -5.14 -7.73 -5.67
C ARG A 144 -5.62 -6.30 -5.44
N GLU A 145 -5.84 -5.58 -6.52
CA GLU A 145 -6.59 -4.33 -6.51
C GLU A 145 -8.10 -4.57 -6.60
N PHE A 146 -8.85 -3.52 -6.31
CA PHE A 146 -10.27 -3.45 -6.57
C PHE A 146 -10.62 -2.11 -7.21
N TYR A 147 -11.70 -2.09 -7.98
CA TYR A 147 -12.19 -0.90 -8.65
C TYR A 147 -13.72 -0.87 -8.62
N LEU A 148 -14.29 0.32 -8.76
CA LEU A 148 -15.75 0.55 -8.74
C LEU A 148 -16.37 0.39 -10.14
#